data_AF-A0A5B9W334-F1
#
_entry.id   AF-A0A5B9W334-F1
#
_cell.length_a   1.000
_cell.length_b   1.000
_cell.length_c   1.000
_cell.angle_alpha   90.00
_cell.angle_beta   90.00
_cell.angle_gamma   90.00
#
_symmetry.space_group_name_H-M   'P 1'
#
loop_
_entity.id
_entity.type
_entity.pdbx_description
1 polymer ?
#
loop_
_entity_poly.entity_id
_entity_poly.type
_entity_poly.pdbx_seq_one_letter_code
_entity_poly.pdbx_strand_id
1 'polypeptide(L)'
;MAKNNRLSRDQKRKAKLKKRAERSRSHESLAYAGNKYKTAALTPWIFRTEVGIYESYVMSGGEMTDDEVEEAIEHMILRMRQGTLSPLPEPEPEPGAVAALDRDEEDLVARNIRSNWRRFAEQNGLPAKEDLIGVLRTILSSLSIWRSKNMHPQGYYRFLKEFMKDLGVNVQRVTVAPESLPGPEEGPPGADQGASSAEVAGRTETGE
;
A
#
# COMPACT_ATOMS: atom_id res chain seq x y z
N MET A 1 -37.34 -1.05 -20.15
CA MET A 1 -37.64 -2.19 -19.24
C MET A 1 -36.34 -2.94 -18.94
N ALA A 2 -35.54 -2.50 -17.97
CA ALA A 2 -34.31 -3.19 -17.59
C ALA A 2 -34.63 -4.30 -16.57
N LYS A 3 -34.53 -5.56 -16.97
CA LYS A 3 -34.76 -6.71 -16.08
C LYS A 3 -33.51 -6.91 -15.22
N ASN A 4 -33.63 -6.59 -13.93
CA ASN A 4 -32.59 -6.84 -12.92
C ASN A 4 -32.25 -8.34 -12.87
N ASN A 5 -31.10 -8.70 -13.45
CA ASN A 5 -30.58 -10.06 -13.47
C ASN A 5 -30.03 -10.41 -12.08
N ARG A 6 -30.93 -10.63 -11.11
CA ARG A 6 -30.59 -11.09 -9.76
C ARG A 6 -30.18 -12.56 -9.85
N LEU A 7 -28.87 -12.78 -10.01
CA LEU A 7 -28.28 -14.12 -9.94
C LEU A 7 -28.71 -14.80 -8.63
N SER A 8 -29.22 -16.03 -8.77
CA SER A 8 -29.60 -16.88 -7.64
C SER A 8 -28.39 -17.12 -6.73
N ARG A 9 -28.63 -17.31 -5.42
CA ARG A 9 -27.58 -17.56 -4.42
C ARG A 9 -26.67 -18.73 -4.82
N ASP A 10 -27.24 -19.74 -5.47
CA ASP A 10 -26.50 -20.91 -5.93
C ASP A 10 -25.63 -20.61 -7.18
N GLN A 11 -26.10 -19.75 -8.08
CA GLN A 11 -25.30 -19.27 -9.21
C GLN A 11 -24.10 -18.43 -8.74
N LYS A 12 -24.30 -17.58 -7.71
CA LYS A 12 -23.19 -16.83 -7.09
C LYS A 12 -22.18 -17.78 -6.42
N ARG A 13 -22.65 -18.81 -5.73
CA ARG A 13 -21.78 -19.84 -5.12
C ARG A 13 -20.98 -20.59 -6.18
N LYS A 14 -21.63 -21.00 -7.27
CA LYS A 14 -21.00 -21.72 -8.38
C LYS A 14 -19.99 -20.84 -9.13
N ALA A 15 -20.30 -19.56 -9.35
CA ALA A 15 -19.36 -18.61 -9.93
C ALA A 15 -18.14 -18.38 -9.03
N LYS A 16 -18.34 -18.27 -7.70
CA LYS A 16 -17.24 -18.16 -6.74
C LYS A 16 -16.36 -19.41 -6.72
N LEU A 17 -16.97 -20.60 -6.74
CA LEU A 17 -16.24 -21.87 -6.81
C LEU A 17 -15.49 -22.04 -8.14
N LYS A 18 -16.08 -21.63 -9.25
CA LYS A 18 -15.44 -21.65 -10.58
C LYS A 18 -14.25 -20.70 -10.63
N LYS A 19 -14.42 -19.45 -10.19
CA LYS A 19 -13.33 -18.47 -10.09
C LYS A 19 -12.19 -18.97 -9.19
N ARG A 20 -12.53 -19.66 -8.08
CA ARG A 20 -11.54 -20.27 -7.18
C ARG A 20 -10.81 -21.46 -7.82
N ALA A 21 -11.52 -22.30 -8.58
CA ALA A 21 -10.94 -23.42 -9.31
C ALA A 21 -10.04 -22.95 -10.47
N GLU A 22 -10.43 -21.90 -11.18
CA GLU A 22 -9.63 -21.26 -12.23
C GLU A 22 -8.33 -20.68 -11.63
N ARG A 23 -8.42 -19.93 -10.53
CA ARG A 23 -7.23 -19.47 -9.78
C ARG A 23 -6.30 -20.62 -9.38
N SER A 24 -6.85 -21.74 -8.90
CA SER A 24 -6.03 -22.91 -8.52
C SER A 24 -5.38 -23.66 -9.69
N ARG A 25 -5.92 -23.53 -10.92
CA ARG A 25 -5.37 -24.18 -12.13
C ARG A 25 -4.34 -23.32 -12.86
N SER A 26 -4.45 -22.00 -12.75
CA SER A 26 -3.49 -21.03 -13.32
C SER A 26 -2.25 -20.82 -12.47
N HIS A 27 -2.25 -21.32 -11.23
CA HIS A 27 -1.07 -21.36 -10.40
C HIS A 27 -0.11 -22.40 -11.01
N GLU A 28 0.67 -21.98 -12.00
CA GLU A 28 1.89 -22.66 -12.40
C GLU A 28 2.55 -23.16 -11.13
N SER A 29 2.82 -24.47 -11.08
CA SER A 29 3.58 -25.12 -10.03
C SER A 29 4.67 -24.17 -9.59
N LEU A 30 4.52 -23.58 -8.40
CA LEU A 30 5.58 -22.84 -7.75
C LEU A 30 6.69 -23.87 -7.57
N ALA A 31 7.57 -24.02 -8.55
CA ALA A 31 8.73 -24.92 -8.53
C ALA A 31 9.69 -24.60 -7.35
N TYR A 32 9.34 -23.59 -6.54
CA TYR A 32 10.03 -23.06 -5.38
C TYR A 32 9.12 -22.92 -4.15
N ALA A 33 7.96 -23.59 -4.12
CA ALA A 33 7.22 -23.83 -2.88
C ALA A 33 7.99 -24.87 -2.04
N GLY A 34 9.02 -24.44 -1.34
CA GLY A 34 9.89 -25.35 -0.59
C GLY A 34 10.73 -24.63 0.45
N ASN A 35 11.21 -25.40 1.44
CA ASN A 35 12.06 -24.94 2.54
C ASN A 35 13.38 -24.29 2.11
N LYS A 36 13.70 -24.22 0.81
CA LYS A 36 14.92 -23.62 0.26
C LYS A 36 15.17 -22.21 0.78
N TYR A 37 14.13 -21.39 0.91
CA TYR A 37 14.26 -20.00 1.37
C TYR A 37 13.97 -19.83 2.87
N LYS A 38 13.67 -20.93 3.58
CA LYS A 38 13.57 -20.94 5.05
C LYS A 38 14.94 -21.18 5.68
N THR A 39 15.91 -20.36 5.30
CA THR A 39 17.26 -20.39 5.87
C THR A 39 17.37 -19.35 6.98
N ALA A 40 18.26 -19.59 7.95
CA ALA A 40 18.49 -18.65 9.05
C ALA A 40 18.87 -17.23 8.56
N ALA A 41 19.55 -17.14 7.42
CA ALA A 41 19.91 -15.86 6.80
C ALA A 41 18.71 -15.09 6.23
N LEU A 42 17.69 -15.79 5.73
CA LEU A 42 16.49 -15.18 5.13
C LEU A 42 15.31 -15.07 6.11
N THR A 43 15.36 -15.74 7.26
CA THR A 43 14.34 -15.63 8.32
C THR A 43 14.05 -14.18 8.71
N PRO A 44 15.04 -13.28 8.91
CA PRO A 44 14.74 -11.87 9.20
C PRO A 44 13.97 -11.18 8.08
N TRP A 45 14.23 -11.53 6.82
CA TRP A 45 13.53 -10.96 5.65
C TRP A 45 12.10 -11.48 5.52
N ILE A 46 11.88 -12.76 5.82
CA ILE A 46 10.53 -13.34 5.95
C ILE A 46 9.77 -12.55 7.01
N PHE A 47 10.36 -12.39 8.20
CA PHE A 47 9.74 -11.65 9.30
C PHE A 47 9.40 -10.20 8.92
N ARG A 48 10.33 -9.47 8.28
CA ARG A 48 10.07 -8.09 7.81
C ARG A 48 8.97 -8.01 6.76
N THR A 49 8.83 -9.03 5.92
CA THR A 49 7.73 -9.15 4.96
C THR A 49 6.40 -9.33 5.68
N GLU A 50 6.37 -10.21 6.69
CA GLU A 50 5.18 -10.43 7.53
C GLU A 50 4.76 -9.18 8.30
N VAL A 51 5.72 -8.40 8.80
CA VAL A 51 5.46 -7.09 9.42
C VAL A 51 4.81 -6.14 8.43
N GLY A 52 5.34 -6.02 7.20
CA GLY A 52 4.76 -5.16 6.17
C GLY A 52 3.32 -5.55 5.78
N ILE A 53 3.03 -6.86 5.71
CA ILE A 53 1.67 -7.37 5.48
C ILE A 53 0.75 -7.01 6.65
N TYR A 54 1.23 -7.18 7.89
CA TYR A 54 0.45 -6.88 9.09
C TYR A 54 0.18 -5.37 9.23
N GLU A 55 1.16 -4.51 8.97
CA GLU A 55 0.96 -3.05 8.93
C GLU A 55 -0.11 -2.66 7.92
N SER A 56 -0.07 -3.25 6.73
CA SER A 56 -1.08 -3.02 5.68
C SER A 56 -2.49 -3.38 6.15
N TYR A 57 -2.63 -4.47 6.91
CA TYR A 57 -3.91 -4.89 7.50
C TYR A 57 -4.42 -3.92 8.55
N VAL A 58 -3.54 -3.42 9.42
CA VAL A 58 -3.90 -2.41 10.41
C VAL A 58 -4.32 -1.11 9.74
N MET A 59 -3.61 -0.71 8.68
CA MET A 59 -3.91 0.50 7.90
C MET A 59 -5.25 0.41 7.15
N SER A 60 -5.62 -0.77 6.65
CA SER A 60 -6.92 -1.01 5.99
C SER A 60 -8.09 -1.17 6.97
N GLY A 61 -7.90 -0.92 8.26
CA GLY A 61 -8.96 -1.09 9.26
C GLY A 61 -9.32 -2.56 9.52
N GLY A 62 -8.47 -3.49 9.09
CA GLY A 62 -8.68 -4.93 9.28
C GLY A 62 -9.63 -5.57 8.27
N GLU A 63 -9.95 -4.88 7.18
CA GLU A 63 -10.86 -5.38 6.14
C GLU A 63 -10.16 -6.24 5.09
N MET A 64 -8.84 -6.11 4.96
CA MET A 64 -8.08 -6.83 3.96
C MET A 64 -8.16 -8.36 4.15
N THR A 65 -8.24 -9.07 3.03
CA THR A 65 -8.45 -10.52 2.94
C THR A 65 -7.18 -11.24 2.51
N ASP A 66 -7.10 -12.54 2.80
CA ASP A 66 -5.96 -13.37 2.39
C ASP A 66 -5.82 -13.44 0.85
N ASP A 67 -6.93 -13.24 0.12
CA ASP A 67 -6.95 -13.23 -1.35
C ASP A 67 -6.33 -11.93 -1.90
N GLU A 68 -6.58 -10.78 -1.26
CA GLU A 68 -5.97 -9.49 -1.66
C GLU A 68 -4.46 -9.49 -1.41
N VAL A 69 -4.00 -10.06 -0.29
CA VAL A 69 -2.56 -10.19 -0.02
C VAL A 69 -1.87 -11.10 -1.03
N GLU A 70 -2.50 -12.23 -1.35
CA GLU A 70 -1.97 -13.16 -2.35
C GLU A 70 -1.82 -12.45 -3.70
N GLU A 71 -2.86 -11.76 -4.16
CA GLU A 71 -2.85 -11.00 -5.42
C GLU A 71 -1.77 -9.91 -5.43
N ALA A 72 -1.63 -9.16 -4.33
CA ALA A 72 -0.59 -8.16 -4.18
C ALA A 72 0.84 -8.74 -4.24
N ILE A 73 1.08 -9.86 -3.55
CA ILE A 73 2.39 -10.53 -3.54
C ILE A 73 2.70 -11.15 -4.90
N GLU A 74 1.72 -11.78 -5.56
CA GLU A 74 1.86 -12.30 -6.93
C GLU A 74 2.25 -11.18 -7.89
N HIS A 75 1.55 -10.05 -7.84
CA HIS A 75 1.83 -8.90 -8.67
C HIS A 75 3.23 -8.33 -8.38
N MET A 76 3.63 -8.24 -7.11
CA MET A 76 4.98 -7.82 -6.71
C MET A 76 6.06 -8.75 -7.29
N ILE A 77 5.89 -10.07 -7.19
CA ILE A 77 6.82 -11.06 -7.76
C ILE A 77 6.95 -10.88 -9.28
N LEU A 78 5.82 -10.71 -9.99
CA LEU A 78 5.80 -10.52 -11.44
C LEU A 78 6.58 -9.26 -11.83
N ARG A 79 6.32 -8.13 -11.18
CA ARG A 79 7.03 -6.88 -11.47
C ARG A 79 8.51 -6.93 -11.14
N MET A 80 8.91 -7.57 -10.03
CA MET A 80 10.33 -7.75 -9.68
C MET A 80 11.07 -8.62 -10.71
N ARG A 81 10.40 -9.65 -11.24
CA ARG A 81 10.96 -10.51 -12.29
C ARG A 81 11.16 -9.76 -13.60
N GLN A 82 10.18 -8.95 -13.98
CA GLN A 82 10.23 -8.10 -15.18
C GLN A 82 11.22 -6.93 -15.04
N GLY A 83 11.63 -6.59 -13.81
CA GLY A 83 12.47 -5.42 -13.54
C GLY A 83 11.70 -4.10 -13.51
N THR A 84 10.36 -4.16 -13.56
CA THR A 84 9.46 -2.99 -13.49
C THR A 84 9.18 -2.54 -12.05
N LEU A 85 9.64 -3.31 -11.05
CA LEU A 85 9.59 -2.94 -9.64
C LEU A 85 10.96 -3.21 -9.00
N SER A 86 11.58 -2.14 -8.50
CA SER A 86 12.78 -2.25 -7.67
C SER A 86 12.43 -2.86 -6.30
N PRO A 87 13.26 -3.74 -5.71
CA PRO A 87 12.97 -4.31 -4.39
C PRO A 87 12.91 -3.25 -3.27
N LEU A 88 13.63 -2.15 -3.43
CA LEU A 88 13.56 -1.01 -2.51
C LEU A 88 12.62 0.06 -3.09
N PRO A 89 11.84 0.77 -2.26
CA PRO A 89 11.02 1.86 -2.74
C PRO A 89 11.92 2.91 -3.40
N GLU A 90 11.40 3.62 -4.40
CA GLU A 90 12.11 4.75 -4.97
C GLU A 90 12.22 5.87 -3.92
N PRO A 91 13.28 6.67 -3.93
CA PRO A 91 13.34 7.86 -3.11
C PRO A 91 12.12 8.74 -3.44
N GLU A 92 11.45 9.26 -2.41
CA GLU A 92 10.37 10.22 -2.62
C GLU A 92 10.93 11.40 -3.44
N PRO A 93 10.19 11.86 -4.45
CA PRO A 93 10.65 12.95 -5.30
C PRO A 93 10.75 14.20 -4.43
N GLU A 94 11.80 14.99 -4.66
CA GLU A 94 12.00 16.27 -3.99
C GLU A 94 10.71 17.12 -4.04
N PRO A 95 10.33 17.78 -2.94
CA PRO A 95 9.12 18.59 -2.87
C PRO A 95 9.22 19.75 -3.89
N GLY A 96 8.61 19.56 -5.06
CA GLY A 96 8.69 20.50 -6.19
C GLY A 96 8.82 19.82 -7.56
N ALA A 97 9.18 18.55 -7.61
CA ALA A 97 9.07 17.77 -8.85
C ALA A 97 7.59 17.43 -9.08
N VAL A 98 7.03 17.89 -10.20
CA VAL A 98 5.69 17.52 -10.66
C VAL A 98 5.70 16.01 -10.86
N ALA A 99 5.28 15.27 -9.84
CA ALA A 99 5.16 13.83 -9.92
C ALA A 99 4.17 13.53 -11.05
N ALA A 100 4.66 12.89 -12.11
CA ALA A 100 3.81 12.41 -13.17
C ALA A 100 2.63 11.66 -12.53
N LEU A 101 1.41 12.07 -12.89
CA LEU A 101 0.14 11.55 -12.37
C LEU A 101 -0.09 10.06 -12.69
N ASP A 102 0.91 9.40 -13.29
CA ASP A 102 0.97 7.97 -13.59
C ASP A 102 1.87 7.20 -12.59
N ARG A 103 2.14 7.76 -11.41
CA ARG A 103 2.74 6.98 -10.32
C ARG A 103 1.70 5.94 -9.91
N ASP A 104 1.77 4.79 -10.57
CA ASP A 104 1.05 3.54 -10.27
C ASP A 104 0.56 3.56 -8.83
N GLU A 105 -0.74 3.38 -8.62
CA GLU A 105 -1.29 3.08 -7.28
C GLU A 105 -0.57 1.83 -6.77
N GLU A 106 0.56 2.04 -6.12
CA GLU A 106 1.37 0.95 -5.61
C GLU A 106 0.55 0.29 -4.52
N ASP A 107 0.26 -0.99 -4.74
CA ASP A 107 -0.49 -1.80 -3.79
C ASP A 107 0.02 -1.56 -2.37
N LEU A 108 -0.89 -1.28 -1.44
CA LEU A 108 -0.57 -0.94 -0.05
C LEU A 108 0.35 -2.00 0.58
N VAL A 109 0.13 -3.28 0.28
CA VAL A 109 0.94 -4.40 0.75
C VAL A 109 2.35 -4.31 0.19
N ALA A 110 2.49 -4.09 -1.11
CA ALA A 110 3.80 -3.95 -1.77
C ALA A 110 4.60 -2.76 -1.19
N ARG A 111 3.95 -1.60 -1.04
CA ARG A 111 4.57 -0.40 -0.47
C ARG A 111 5.09 -0.63 0.95
N ASN A 112 4.29 -1.27 1.81
CA ASN A 112 4.67 -1.53 3.19
C ASN A 112 5.75 -2.61 3.34
N ILE A 113 5.70 -3.66 2.52
CA ILE A 113 6.78 -4.67 2.46
C ILE A 113 8.10 -4.01 2.06
N ARG A 114 8.12 -3.25 0.97
CA ARG A 114 9.34 -2.56 0.49
C ARG A 114 9.86 -1.55 1.52
N SER A 115 8.97 -0.84 2.20
CA SER A 115 9.34 0.09 3.27
C SER A 115 10.02 -0.62 4.45
N ASN A 116 9.51 -1.79 4.85
CA ASN A 116 10.14 -2.61 5.89
C ASN A 116 11.48 -3.19 5.45
N TRP A 117 11.59 -3.64 4.20
CA TRP A 117 12.84 -4.10 3.62
C TRP A 117 13.88 -3.00 3.56
N ARG A 118 13.52 -1.77 3.17
CA ARG A 118 14.43 -0.61 3.16
C ARG A 118 15.01 -0.36 4.54
N ARG A 119 14.17 -0.21 5.56
CA ARG A 119 14.60 0.03 6.95
C ARG A 119 15.54 -1.05 7.45
N PHE A 120 15.32 -2.30 7.05
CA PHE A 120 16.17 -3.42 7.46
C PHE A 120 17.48 -3.52 6.64
N ALA A 121 17.42 -3.17 5.35
CA ALA A 121 18.57 -3.14 4.44
C ALA A 121 19.61 -2.10 4.85
N GLU A 122 19.18 -0.96 5.42
CA GLU A 122 20.08 0.08 5.95
C GLU A 122 21.09 -0.46 6.97
N GLN A 123 20.73 -1.53 7.69
CA GLN A 123 21.57 -2.12 8.74
C GLN A 123 22.28 -3.41 8.31
N ASN A 124 21.68 -4.19 7.39
CA ASN A 124 22.13 -5.56 7.10
C ASN A 124 22.55 -5.78 5.64
N GLY A 125 22.40 -4.76 4.78
CA GLY A 125 22.50 -4.91 3.34
C GLY A 125 21.27 -5.59 2.73
N LEU A 126 21.04 -5.38 1.42
CA LEU A 126 19.91 -5.98 0.71
C LEU A 126 20.31 -7.34 0.11
N PRO A 127 19.51 -8.41 0.32
CA PRO A 127 19.72 -9.69 -0.35
C PRO A 127 19.58 -9.57 -1.86
N ALA A 128 20.01 -10.61 -2.57
CA ALA A 128 19.78 -10.70 -3.99
C ALA A 128 18.27 -10.66 -4.30
N LYS A 129 17.92 -10.06 -5.44
CA LYS A 129 16.52 -9.96 -5.89
C LYS A 129 15.80 -11.32 -5.91
N GLU A 130 16.50 -12.37 -6.35
CA GLU A 130 15.95 -13.73 -6.41
C GLU A 130 15.68 -14.32 -5.02
N ASP A 131 16.48 -13.96 -4.01
CA ASP A 131 16.24 -14.38 -2.63
C ASP A 131 15.00 -13.71 -2.06
N LEU A 132 14.80 -12.41 -2.34
CA LEU A 132 13.59 -11.68 -1.95
C LEU A 132 12.34 -12.23 -2.66
N ILE A 133 12.44 -12.60 -3.94
CA ILE A 133 11.37 -13.33 -4.65
C ILE A 133 11.11 -14.67 -3.97
N GLY A 134 12.15 -15.38 -3.51
CA GLY A 134 12.05 -16.61 -2.74
C GLY A 134 11.33 -16.43 -1.39
N VAL A 135 11.60 -15.33 -0.69
CA VAL A 135 10.90 -14.92 0.54
C VAL A 135 9.41 -14.72 0.26
N LEU A 136 9.04 -13.94 -0.77
CA LEU A 136 7.64 -13.70 -1.13
C LEU A 136 6.88 -15.01 -1.46
N ARG A 137 7.52 -15.93 -2.18
CA ARG A 137 6.95 -17.25 -2.48
C ARG A 137 6.76 -18.12 -1.23
N THR A 138 7.64 -17.98 -0.26
CA THR A 138 7.51 -18.66 1.03
C THR A 138 6.29 -18.15 1.78
N ILE A 139 6.01 -16.85 1.73
CA ILE A 139 4.80 -16.25 2.29
C ILE A 139 3.54 -16.75 1.56
N LEU A 140 3.53 -16.80 0.23
CA LEU A 140 2.41 -17.37 -0.55
C LEU A 140 2.11 -18.83 -0.14
N SER A 141 3.15 -19.63 0.08
CA SER A 141 2.99 -21.00 0.57
C SER A 141 2.37 -21.03 1.97
N SER A 142 2.79 -20.14 2.87
CA SER A 142 2.22 -20.00 4.22
C SER A 142 0.75 -19.59 4.17
N LEU A 143 0.41 -18.58 3.36
CA LEU A 143 -0.97 -18.13 3.10
C LEU A 143 -1.87 -19.29 2.67
N SER A 144 -1.44 -20.08 1.69
CA SER A 144 -2.19 -21.23 1.19
C SER A 144 -2.44 -22.28 2.28
N ILE A 145 -1.42 -22.59 3.10
CA ILE A 145 -1.55 -23.53 4.22
C ILE A 145 -2.59 -23.02 5.23
N TRP A 146 -2.48 -21.78 5.68
CA TRP A 146 -3.39 -21.22 6.69
C TRP A 146 -4.82 -21.04 6.18
N ARG A 147 -4.97 -20.69 4.90
CA ARG A 147 -6.26 -20.64 4.23
C ARG A 147 -6.94 -22.00 4.18
N SER A 148 -6.18 -23.06 3.92
CA SER A 148 -6.71 -24.44 3.88
C SER A 148 -7.19 -24.91 5.26
N LYS A 149 -6.51 -24.50 6.33
CA LYS A 149 -6.82 -24.89 7.70
C LYS A 149 -8.03 -24.16 8.28
N ASN A 150 -8.17 -22.86 8.03
CA ASN A 150 -9.07 -22.02 8.83
C ASN A 150 -10.44 -21.73 8.20
N MET A 151 -10.72 -22.09 6.94
CA MET A 151 -11.96 -21.77 6.20
C MET A 151 -12.43 -20.29 6.25
N HIS A 152 -11.65 -19.41 6.88
CA HIS A 152 -11.90 -18.00 7.08
C HIS A 152 -11.17 -17.21 6.00
N PRO A 153 -11.77 -16.14 5.45
CA PRO A 153 -11.13 -15.29 4.44
C PRO A 153 -9.91 -14.49 4.95
N GLN A 154 -9.57 -14.60 6.23
CA GLN A 154 -8.49 -13.91 6.92
C GLN A 154 -7.73 -14.89 7.83
N GLY A 155 -7.60 -16.14 7.38
CA GLY A 155 -7.02 -17.23 8.16
C GLY A 155 -5.54 -16.98 8.46
N TYR A 156 -4.81 -16.42 7.50
CA TYR A 156 -3.41 -16.06 7.67
C TYR A 156 -3.23 -14.85 8.59
N TYR A 157 -4.11 -13.85 8.49
CA TYR A 157 -4.04 -12.69 9.38
C TYR A 157 -4.25 -13.00 10.85
N ARG A 158 -5.15 -13.94 11.17
CA ARG A 158 -5.32 -14.38 12.57
C ARG A 158 -4.03 -14.97 13.13
N PHE A 159 -3.37 -15.81 12.33
CA PHE A 159 -2.05 -16.32 12.65
C PHE A 159 -1.04 -15.19 12.83
N LEU A 160 -0.94 -14.24 11.88
CA LEU A 160 -0.02 -13.11 11.99
C LEU A 160 -0.28 -12.26 13.23
N LYS A 161 -1.54 -11.99 13.57
CA LYS A 161 -1.91 -11.19 14.74
C LYS A 161 -1.43 -11.85 16.04
N GLU A 162 -1.62 -13.15 16.17
CA GLU A 162 -1.14 -13.92 17.33
C GLU A 162 0.39 -13.95 17.36
N PHE A 163 1.02 -14.24 16.22
CA PHE A 163 2.47 -14.29 16.08
C PHE A 163 3.15 -12.95 16.42
N MET A 164 2.62 -11.83 15.92
CA MET A 164 3.15 -10.49 16.21
C MET A 164 3.00 -10.13 17.69
N LYS A 165 1.89 -10.54 18.31
CA LYS A 165 1.65 -10.35 19.75
C LYS A 165 2.68 -11.12 20.59
N ASP A 166 2.96 -12.37 20.23
CA ASP A 166 3.93 -13.21 20.94
C ASP A 166 5.36 -12.67 20.84
N LEU A 167 5.68 -12.00 19.73
CA LEU A 167 6.96 -11.31 19.51
C LEU A 167 7.03 -9.90 20.11
N GLY A 168 5.96 -9.43 20.77
CA GLY A 168 5.91 -8.10 21.37
C GLY A 168 5.85 -6.95 20.36
N VAL A 169 5.49 -7.22 19.10
CA VAL A 169 5.32 -6.19 18.08
C VAL A 169 3.94 -5.55 18.25
N ASN A 170 3.91 -4.24 18.53
CA ASN A 170 2.68 -3.46 18.64
C ASN A 170 2.60 -2.45 17.50
N VAL A 171 1.69 -2.68 16.54
CA VAL A 171 1.41 -1.75 15.45
C VAL A 171 0.14 -0.98 15.78
N GLN A 172 0.25 0.33 15.93
CA GLN A 172 -0.88 1.22 16.16
C GLN A 172 -1.12 2.10 14.94
N ARG A 173 -2.40 2.23 14.57
CA ARG A 173 -2.82 3.20 13.55
C ARG A 173 -2.74 4.60 14.16
N VAL A 174 -1.72 5.37 13.75
CA VAL A 174 -1.67 6.80 14.06
C VAL A 174 -2.54 7.52 13.05
N THR A 175 -3.69 8.02 13.51
CA THR A 175 -4.55 8.88 12.69
C THR A 175 -4.08 10.31 12.95
N VAL A 176 -3.49 10.96 11.95
CA VAL A 176 -3.18 12.39 12.06
C VAL A 176 -4.52 13.11 12.10
N ALA A 177 -4.85 13.70 13.26
CA ALA A 177 -6.04 14.53 13.37
C ALA A 177 -5.91 15.65 12.32
N PRO A 178 -6.94 15.92 11.51
CA PRO A 178 -6.88 17.00 10.55
C PRO A 178 -6.62 18.29 11.32
N GLU A 179 -5.44 18.87 11.08
CA GLU A 179 -5.07 20.18 11.57
C GLU A 179 -6.19 21.13 11.16
N SER A 180 -6.91 21.64 12.15
CA SER A 180 -8.03 22.54 11.91
C SER A 180 -7.45 23.78 11.23
N LEU A 181 -7.70 23.90 9.92
CA LEU A 181 -7.31 25.08 9.15
C LEU A 181 -7.80 26.33 9.92
N PRO A 182 -6.95 27.34 10.16
CA PRO A 182 -7.42 28.59 10.76
C PRO A 182 -8.54 29.12 9.87
N GLY A 183 -9.71 29.34 10.46
CA GLY A 183 -10.87 29.89 9.76
C GLY A 183 -10.49 31.22 9.09
N PRO A 184 -11.11 31.55 7.94
CA PRO A 184 -10.84 32.81 7.26
C PRO A 184 -11.08 33.95 8.26
N GLU A 185 -10.05 34.78 8.47
CA GLU A 185 -10.17 36.01 9.26
C GLU A 185 -11.38 36.81 8.74
N GLU A 186 -12.36 37.02 9.60
CA GLU A 186 -13.39 38.03 9.38
C GLU A 186 -12.67 39.38 9.27
N GLY A 187 -12.52 39.86 8.04
CA GLY A 187 -11.99 41.19 7.77
C GLY A 187 -12.82 42.25 8.53
N PRO A 188 -12.18 43.25 9.15
CA PRO A 188 -12.88 44.23 9.96
C PRO A 188 -13.87 45.05 9.12
N PRO A 189 -15.03 45.43 9.70
CA PRO A 189 -16.07 46.14 8.98
C PRO A 189 -15.61 47.54 8.56
N GLY A 190 -16.06 47.93 7.37
CA GLY A 190 -15.66 49.11 6.63
C GLY A 190 -15.49 50.40 7.44
N ALA A 191 -14.31 51.00 7.27
CA ALA A 191 -14.11 52.44 7.42
C ALA A 191 -14.06 53.05 6.01
N ASP A 192 -15.24 53.27 5.43
CA ASP A 192 -15.40 54.15 4.27
C ASP A 192 -16.20 55.38 4.71
N GLN A 193 -15.48 56.49 4.88
CA GLN A 193 -15.90 57.85 4.52
C GLN A 193 -14.88 58.86 5.03
N GLY A 194 -14.00 59.26 4.11
CA GLY A 194 -13.08 60.37 4.27
C GLY A 194 -12.93 61.08 2.93
N ALA A 195 -13.93 61.88 2.56
CA ALA A 195 -13.82 62.86 1.50
C ALA A 195 -12.69 63.85 1.81
N SER A 196 -11.86 64.18 0.81
CA SER A 196 -11.56 65.58 0.45
C SER A 196 -10.37 65.64 -0.52
N SER A 197 -10.66 66.20 -1.71
CA SER A 197 -9.86 67.21 -2.41
C SER A 197 -8.36 66.97 -2.64
N ALA A 198 -8.00 66.74 -3.90
CA ALA A 198 -6.81 67.35 -4.48
C ALA A 198 -7.03 67.57 -5.98
N GLU A 199 -7.59 68.74 -6.27
CA GLU A 199 -7.41 69.44 -7.54
C GLU A 199 -5.93 69.83 -7.70
N VAL A 200 -5.46 69.82 -8.95
CA VAL A 200 -4.46 70.73 -9.58
C VAL A 200 -3.58 69.93 -10.54
N ALA A 201 -4.03 69.98 -11.79
CA ALA A 201 -3.20 69.78 -12.97
C ALA A 201 -2.34 71.03 -13.21
N GLY A 202 -1.10 70.85 -13.63
CA GLY A 202 -0.33 71.92 -14.27
C GLY A 202 1.19 71.79 -14.13
N ARG A 203 1.85 71.23 -15.15
CA ARG A 203 2.83 71.96 -15.98
C ARG A 203 3.45 71.06 -17.06
N THR A 204 3.18 71.46 -18.30
CA THR A 204 4.07 71.40 -19.48
C THR A 204 5.36 72.18 -19.16
N GLU A 205 6.57 71.92 -19.66
CA GLU A 205 7.12 71.88 -21.04
C GLU A 205 8.67 71.72 -20.81
N THR A 206 9.43 70.78 -21.40
CA THR A 206 10.16 70.87 -22.70
C THR A 206 10.29 72.31 -23.21
N GLY A 207 11.43 73.01 -23.21
CA GLY A 207 12.74 72.64 -23.74
C GLY A 207 13.06 73.62 -24.88
N GLU A 208 14.14 74.41 -24.70
CA GLU A 208 14.78 75.38 -25.63
C GLU A 208 14.06 76.70 -25.98
#